data_AF-A0A1I8F5M5-F1
#
_entry.id   AF-A0A1I8F5M5-F1
#
_cell.length_a   1.000
_cell.length_b   1.000
_cell.length_c   1.000
_cell.angle_alpha   90.00
_cell.angle_beta   90.00
_cell.angle_gamma   90.00
#
_symmetry.space_group_name_H-M   'P 1'
#
loop_
_entity.id
_entity.type
_entity.pdbx_description
1 polymer ?
#
loop_
_entity_poly.entity_id
_entity_poly.type
_entity_poly.pdbx_seq_one_letter_code
_entity_poly.pdbx_strand_id
1 'polypeptide(L)'
;MVRFCKETLGLPSVSIVSNGSLITEEWFQTYGEWLDILSRVLRQLRRGHQPGIGRHAPRSHHLDKLYQISEWCARYRVAFKINTVVNTHNWQEDMADQILDLNPCRWKVFQCLLIGGENCGEDSLRHAETFDALPRLHRGRKEPSSILDVGVANAICASGFDEVMFRKRGGVYQWSKERHHGVVTPA
;
A
#
# COMPACT_ATOMS: atom_id res chain seq x y z
N MET A 1 -17.18 -1.63 6.67
CA MET A 1 -16.16 -1.40 7.71
C MET A 1 -15.66 0.03 7.74
N VAL A 2 -15.25 0.64 6.61
CA VAL A 2 -14.73 2.03 6.59
C VAL A 2 -15.65 3.02 7.33
N ARG A 3 -16.94 3.03 6.97
CA ARG A 3 -17.96 3.85 7.63
C ARG A 3 -18.06 3.61 9.13
N PHE A 4 -18.21 2.35 9.56
CA PHE A 4 -18.29 1.98 10.98
C PHE A 4 -17.07 2.46 11.78
N CYS A 5 -15.86 2.27 11.23
CA CYS A 5 -14.63 2.73 11.88
C CYS A 5 -14.60 4.25 12.07
N LYS A 6 -15.11 5.01 11.11
CA LYS A 6 -15.09 6.48 11.15
C LYS A 6 -16.22 7.06 11.99
N GLU A 7 -17.45 6.57 11.79
CA GLU A 7 -18.65 7.10 12.47
C GLU A 7 -18.85 6.52 13.87
N THR A 8 -18.73 5.20 14.02
CA THR A 8 -19.09 4.52 15.27
C THR A 8 -17.91 4.42 16.23
N LEU A 9 -16.74 4.02 15.72
CA LEU A 9 -15.53 3.90 16.54
C LEU A 9 -14.77 5.23 16.70
N GLY A 10 -15.12 6.25 15.91
CA GLY A 10 -14.47 7.57 15.95
C GLY A 10 -12.96 7.51 15.64
N LEU A 11 -12.51 6.55 14.82
CA LEU A 11 -11.09 6.42 14.53
C LEU A 11 -10.59 7.64 13.76
N PRO A 12 -9.45 8.23 14.16
CA PRO A 12 -8.95 9.47 13.57
C PRO A 12 -8.57 9.29 12.09
N SER A 13 -8.24 8.08 11.67
CA SER A 13 -7.94 7.76 10.28
C SER A 13 -8.37 6.35 9.90
N VAL A 14 -8.93 6.21 8.71
CA VAL A 14 -9.23 4.94 8.05
C VAL A 14 -8.52 4.90 6.70
N SER A 15 -7.76 3.84 6.43
CA SER A 15 -6.99 3.71 5.20
C SER A 15 -7.14 2.32 4.58
N ILE A 16 -7.05 2.24 3.26
CA ILE A 16 -7.07 0.99 2.49
C ILE A 16 -5.76 0.87 1.71
N VAL A 17 -5.19 -0.34 1.65
CA VAL A 17 -4.13 -0.69 0.69
C VAL A 17 -4.70 -1.71 -0.28
N SER A 18 -4.59 -1.45 -1.58
CA SER A 18 -5.19 -2.32 -2.60
C SER A 18 -4.37 -2.37 -3.88
N ASN A 19 -4.42 -3.53 -4.57
CA ASN A 19 -4.02 -3.64 -5.97
C ASN A 19 -5.01 -2.91 -6.92
N GLY A 20 -6.20 -2.60 -6.37
CA GLY A 20 -7.37 -1.93 -6.90
C GLY A 20 -7.88 -2.33 -8.29
N SER A 21 -7.70 -3.58 -8.69
CA SER A 21 -8.37 -4.11 -9.89
C SER A 21 -9.90 -4.05 -9.76
N LEU A 22 -10.43 -4.19 -8.55
CA LEU A 22 -11.87 -4.21 -8.25
C LEU A 22 -12.43 -2.89 -7.69
N ILE A 23 -11.64 -1.81 -7.73
CA ILE A 23 -12.11 -0.51 -7.27
C ILE A 23 -12.93 0.14 -8.38
N THR A 24 -14.15 0.54 -8.05
CA THR A 24 -15.08 1.23 -8.94
C THR A 24 -15.41 2.62 -8.40
N GLU A 25 -15.96 3.49 -9.24
CA GLU A 25 -16.33 4.85 -8.83
C GLU A 25 -17.52 4.84 -7.86
N GLU A 26 -18.47 3.90 -8.04
CA GLU A 26 -19.65 3.75 -7.18
C GLU A 26 -19.23 3.49 -5.72
N TRP A 27 -18.10 2.79 -5.52
CA TRP A 27 -17.56 2.59 -4.17
C TRP A 27 -17.11 3.91 -3.54
N PHE A 28 -16.49 4.81 -4.32
CA PHE A 28 -16.11 6.14 -3.83
C PHE A 28 -17.33 7.03 -3.56
N GLN A 29 -18.32 7.00 -4.44
CA GLN A 29 -19.58 7.73 -4.21
C GLN A 29 -20.24 7.28 -2.92
N THR A 30 -20.19 5.97 -2.63
CA THR A 30 -20.82 5.39 -1.45
C THR A 30 -19.98 5.58 -0.19
N TYR A 31 -18.65 5.43 -0.24
CA TYR A 31 -17.81 5.30 0.97
C TYR A 31 -16.61 6.25 1.04
N GLY A 32 -16.36 7.06 0.00
CA GLY A 32 -15.20 7.95 -0.07
C GLY A 32 -15.17 9.00 1.03
N GLU A 33 -16.33 9.41 1.54
CA GLU A 33 -16.46 10.35 2.66
C GLU A 33 -15.72 9.88 3.91
N TRP A 34 -15.78 8.59 4.25
CA TRP A 34 -15.17 8.04 5.46
C TRP A 34 -13.74 7.51 5.25
N LEU A 35 -13.25 7.49 4.01
CA LEU A 35 -11.91 7.05 3.71
C LEU A 35 -10.93 8.24 3.75
N ASP A 36 -9.88 8.12 4.55
CA ASP A 36 -8.82 9.13 4.62
C ASP A 36 -7.75 8.90 3.55
N ILE A 37 -7.25 7.66 3.41
CA ILE A 37 -6.15 7.35 2.51
C ILE A 37 -6.43 6.07 1.72
N LEU A 38 -6.37 6.16 0.40
CA LEU A 38 -6.29 5.00 -0.48
C LEU A 38 -4.86 4.81 -0.98
N SER A 39 -4.23 3.70 -0.59
CA SER A 39 -2.91 3.30 -1.06
C SER A 39 -3.04 2.33 -2.22
N ARG A 40 -2.51 2.70 -3.39
CA ARG A 40 -2.41 1.84 -4.57
C ARG A 40 -1.05 1.16 -4.65
N VAL A 41 -1.04 -0.11 -5.02
CA VAL A 41 0.21 -0.84 -5.27
C VAL A 41 0.67 -0.63 -6.72
N LEU A 42 1.79 0.07 -6.91
CA LEU A 42 2.48 0.19 -8.20
C LEU A 42 3.52 -0.94 -8.30
N ARG A 43 3.39 -1.79 -9.34
CA ARG A 43 4.22 -2.99 -9.48
C ARG A 43 5.38 -2.80 -10.45
N GLN A 44 5.10 -2.35 -11.67
CA GLN A 44 6.06 -2.18 -12.76
C GLN A 44 5.49 -1.16 -13.74
N LEU A 45 6.30 -0.40 -14.45
CA LEU A 45 5.78 0.56 -15.42
C LEU A 45 5.39 -0.13 -16.74
N ARG A 46 6.22 -1.07 -17.19
CA ARG A 46 6.11 -1.68 -18.53
C ARG A 46 5.50 -3.08 -18.46
N ARG A 47 4.80 -3.48 -19.51
CA ARG A 47 4.38 -4.89 -19.69
C ARG A 47 5.56 -5.69 -20.23
N GLY A 48 5.98 -6.72 -19.50
CA GLY A 48 6.96 -7.71 -19.97
C GLY A 48 8.36 -7.13 -20.10
N HIS A 49 9.23 -7.44 -19.16
CA HIS A 49 10.65 -7.15 -19.28
C HIS A 49 11.23 -8.06 -20.38
N GLN A 50 11.23 -7.62 -21.64
CA GLN A 50 12.08 -8.21 -22.67
C GLN A 50 13.34 -7.35 -22.80
N PRO A 51 14.52 -7.86 -22.43
CA PRO A 51 15.78 -7.17 -22.66
C PRO A 51 15.89 -6.83 -24.15
N GLY A 52 15.98 -5.53 -24.49
CA GLY A 52 16.17 -5.06 -25.86
C GLY A 52 15.01 -4.30 -26.50
N ILE A 53 13.79 -4.36 -25.94
CA ILE A 53 12.70 -3.47 -26.36
C ILE A 53 12.90 -2.18 -25.57
N GLY A 54 13.39 -1.13 -26.25
CA GLY A 54 13.60 0.20 -25.67
C GLY A 54 12.34 0.82 -25.05
N ARG A 55 12.36 2.12 -24.76
CA ARG A 55 11.33 2.88 -24.02
C ARG A 55 9.87 2.84 -24.57
N HIS A 56 9.56 1.99 -25.53
CA HIS A 56 8.36 1.94 -26.36
C HIS A 56 7.43 0.76 -26.05
N ALA A 57 7.66 0.02 -24.96
CA ALA A 57 6.74 -1.04 -24.55
C ALA A 57 5.34 -0.46 -24.18
N PRO A 58 4.24 -1.11 -24.58
CA PRO A 58 2.90 -0.58 -24.36
C PRO A 58 2.59 -0.40 -22.87
N ARG A 59 1.96 0.74 -22.55
CA ARG A 59 1.49 1.07 -21.20
C ARG A 59 0.59 -0.05 -20.69
N SER A 60 0.83 -0.43 -19.45
CA SER A 60 0.09 -1.53 -18.84
C SER A 60 -1.30 -1.05 -18.40
N HIS A 61 -2.34 -1.84 -18.67
CA HIS A 61 -3.72 -1.57 -18.18
C HIS A 61 -3.81 -1.26 -16.67
N HIS A 62 -2.84 -1.71 -15.86
CA HIS A 62 -2.82 -1.40 -14.45
C HIS A 62 -2.37 0.05 -14.15
N LEU A 63 -1.56 0.67 -15.02
CA LEU A 63 -1.22 2.09 -14.93
C LEU A 63 -2.42 2.95 -15.28
N ASP A 64 -3.22 2.59 -16.27
CA ASP A 64 -4.42 3.37 -16.61
C ASP A 64 -5.41 3.36 -15.43
N LYS A 65 -5.61 2.19 -14.82
CA LYS A 65 -6.40 2.04 -13.60
C LYS A 65 -5.81 2.81 -12.42
N LEU A 66 -4.48 2.94 -12.33
CA LEU A 66 -3.81 3.70 -11.28
C LEU A 66 -4.12 5.19 -11.39
N TYR A 67 -4.02 5.76 -12.59
CA TYR A 67 -4.35 7.16 -12.85
C TYR A 67 -5.84 7.43 -12.64
N GLN A 68 -6.72 6.56 -13.16
CA GLN A 68 -8.17 6.65 -12.92
C GLN A 68 -8.51 6.71 -11.42
N ILE A 69 -7.87 5.87 -10.61
CA ILE A 69 -8.11 5.87 -9.16
C ILE A 69 -7.52 7.11 -8.49
N SER A 70 -6.40 7.64 -8.98
CA SER A 70 -5.85 8.91 -8.49
C SER A 70 -6.84 10.07 -8.74
N GLU A 71 -7.45 10.12 -9.92
CA GLU A 71 -8.49 11.09 -10.26
C GLU A 71 -9.72 10.97 -9.34
N TRP A 72 -10.18 9.75 -9.07
CA TRP A 72 -11.26 9.53 -8.10
C TRP A 72 -10.86 9.96 -6.70
N CYS A 73 -9.63 9.67 -6.25
CA CYS A 73 -9.14 10.14 -4.96
C CYS A 73 -9.21 11.67 -4.87
N ALA A 74 -8.77 12.40 -5.90
CA ALA A 74 -8.89 13.85 -5.97
C ALA A 74 -10.37 14.31 -5.92
N ARG A 75 -11.24 13.71 -6.74
CA ARG A 75 -12.66 14.04 -6.85
C ARG A 75 -13.42 13.87 -5.53
N TYR A 76 -13.18 12.75 -4.84
CA TYR A 76 -13.89 12.39 -3.61
C TYR A 76 -13.11 12.77 -2.34
N ARG A 77 -12.10 13.64 -2.47
CA ARG A 77 -11.27 14.15 -1.36
C ARG A 77 -10.69 13.04 -0.49
N VAL A 78 -10.15 12.00 -1.11
CA VAL A 78 -9.41 10.93 -0.46
C VAL A 78 -7.93 11.14 -0.73
N ALA A 79 -7.06 11.08 0.29
CA ALA A 79 -5.64 11.22 0.07
C ALA A 79 -5.09 10.02 -0.71
N PHE A 80 -4.38 10.28 -1.80
CA PHE A 80 -3.82 9.25 -2.66
C PHE A 80 -2.41 8.87 -2.21
N LYS A 81 -2.15 7.57 -2.03
CA LYS A 81 -0.85 7.04 -1.63
C LYS A 81 -0.39 5.94 -2.58
N ILE A 82 0.92 5.82 -2.78
CA ILE A 82 1.51 4.74 -3.57
C ILE A 82 2.38 3.86 -2.67
N ASN A 83 2.29 2.55 -2.88
CA ASN A 83 3.19 1.56 -2.32
C ASN A 83 3.87 0.80 -3.47
N THR A 84 5.20 0.65 -3.42
CA THR A 84 5.98 -0.14 -4.37
C THR A 84 6.79 -1.18 -3.60
N VAL A 85 6.78 -2.44 -4.06
CA VAL A 85 7.72 -3.47 -3.59
C VAL A 85 8.80 -3.63 -4.66
N VAL A 86 10.02 -3.21 -4.34
CA VAL A 86 11.20 -3.34 -5.17
C VAL A 86 11.67 -4.80 -5.13
N ASN A 87 11.80 -5.39 -6.31
CA ASN A 87 12.11 -6.80 -6.55
C ASN A 87 13.01 -6.95 -7.79
N THR A 88 13.39 -8.18 -8.11
CA THR A 88 14.29 -8.51 -9.24
C THR A 88 13.84 -7.96 -10.59
N HIS A 89 12.55 -7.70 -10.78
CA HIS A 89 12.00 -7.26 -12.07
C HIS A 89 11.89 -5.74 -12.22
N ASN A 90 11.93 -4.97 -11.13
CA ASN A 90 11.67 -3.52 -11.17
C ASN A 90 12.74 -2.66 -10.49
N TRP A 91 13.80 -3.23 -9.94
CA TRP A 91 14.84 -2.48 -9.23
C TRP A 91 15.61 -1.47 -10.11
N GLN A 92 15.59 -1.64 -11.43
CA GLN A 92 16.17 -0.71 -12.41
C GLN A 92 15.15 0.25 -13.03
N GLU A 93 13.87 0.15 -12.66
CA GLU A 93 12.87 1.06 -13.22
C GLU A 93 13.02 2.47 -12.61
N ASP A 94 13.09 3.46 -13.50
CA ASP A 94 12.90 4.85 -13.12
C ASP A 94 11.41 5.18 -13.14
N MET A 95 10.85 5.42 -11.96
CA MET A 95 9.44 5.76 -11.74
C MET A 95 9.23 7.25 -11.45
N ALA A 96 10.26 8.10 -11.56
CA ALA A 96 10.21 9.48 -11.11
C ALA A 96 9.07 10.26 -11.78
N ASP A 97 8.98 10.21 -13.12
CA ASP A 97 7.97 10.92 -13.89
C ASP A 97 6.55 10.52 -13.45
N GLN A 98 6.27 9.23 -13.30
CA GLN A 98 4.93 8.77 -12.91
C GLN A 98 4.59 9.14 -11.47
N ILE A 99 5.57 9.13 -10.56
CA ILE A 99 5.35 9.54 -9.18
C ILE A 99 5.10 11.06 -9.10
N LEU A 100 5.84 11.87 -9.87
CA LEU A 100 5.63 13.31 -9.95
C LEU A 100 4.26 13.63 -10.55
N ASP A 101 3.87 12.98 -11.65
CA ASP A 101 2.58 13.14 -12.29
C ASP A 101 1.41 12.75 -11.37
N LEU A 102 1.53 11.63 -10.65
CA LEU A 102 0.50 11.13 -9.75
C LEU A 102 0.42 11.92 -8.44
N ASN A 103 1.48 12.65 -8.08
CA ASN A 103 1.61 13.48 -6.88
C ASN A 103 0.98 12.86 -5.61
N PRO A 104 1.37 11.63 -5.20
CA PRO A 104 0.78 10.99 -4.03
C PRO A 104 1.18 11.74 -2.75
N CYS A 105 0.29 11.78 -1.76
CA CYS A 105 0.59 12.34 -0.44
C CYS A 105 1.71 11.59 0.29
N ARG A 106 1.96 10.34 -0.13
CA ARG A 106 3.09 9.53 0.31
C ARG A 106 3.41 8.44 -0.71
N TRP A 107 4.69 8.17 -0.90
CA TRP A 107 5.19 6.99 -1.59
C TRP A 107 5.96 6.10 -0.61
N LYS A 108 5.49 4.87 -0.37
CA LYS A 108 6.26 3.87 0.40
C LYS A 108 6.94 2.90 -0.55
N VAL A 109 8.25 2.85 -0.44
CA VAL A 109 9.11 1.93 -1.19
C VAL A 109 9.60 0.85 -0.24
N PHE A 110 9.21 -0.39 -0.50
CA PHE A 110 9.57 -1.56 0.29
C PHE A 110 10.56 -2.40 -0.50
N GLN A 111 11.57 -2.93 0.16
CA GLN A 111 12.33 -4.06 -0.39
C GLN A 111 11.44 -5.31 -0.35
N CYS A 112 11.55 -6.20 -1.35
CA CYS A 112 10.97 -7.54 -1.26
C CYS A 112 11.51 -8.26 -0.01
N LEU A 113 10.63 -8.97 0.69
CA LEU A 113 10.97 -9.72 1.90
C LEU A 113 10.50 -11.15 1.74
N LEU A 114 11.42 -12.09 1.97
CA LEU A 114 11.12 -13.51 2.11
C LEU A 114 10.74 -13.79 3.56
N ILE A 115 9.60 -14.45 3.74
CA ILE A 115 8.99 -14.82 5.02
C ILE A 115 8.65 -16.31 4.92
N GLY A 116 9.34 -17.12 5.73
CA GLY A 116 9.19 -18.57 5.73
C GLY A 116 7.76 -19.00 6.07
N GLY A 117 7.19 -19.92 5.29
CA GLY A 117 5.81 -20.40 5.43
C GLY A 117 4.74 -19.48 4.83
N GLU A 118 5.08 -18.22 4.52
CA GLU A 118 4.15 -17.28 3.87
C GLU A 118 4.42 -17.19 2.37
N ASN A 119 5.64 -16.78 2.01
CA ASN A 119 6.04 -16.55 0.63
C ASN A 119 7.39 -17.19 0.25
N CYS A 120 7.93 -18.03 1.13
CA CYS A 120 9.18 -18.77 0.90
C CYS A 120 9.17 -20.12 1.63
N GLY A 121 9.68 -21.17 0.96
CA GLY A 121 9.80 -22.53 1.50
C GLY A 121 8.76 -23.52 0.98
N GLU A 122 8.94 -24.81 1.26
CA GLU A 122 8.12 -25.91 0.69
C GLU A 122 6.62 -25.77 1.00
N ASP A 123 6.27 -25.35 2.23
CA ASP A 123 4.89 -25.19 2.68
C ASP A 123 4.31 -23.77 2.46
N SER A 124 4.95 -22.95 1.62
CA SER A 124 4.54 -21.55 1.47
C SER A 124 3.28 -21.38 0.62
N LEU A 125 2.47 -20.39 0.97
CA LEU A 125 1.26 -20.03 0.21
C LEU A 125 1.58 -19.37 -1.14
N ARG A 126 2.81 -18.86 -1.28
CA ARG A 126 3.31 -18.12 -2.45
C ARG A 126 4.80 -18.38 -2.59
N HIS A 127 5.34 -18.29 -3.81
CA HIS A 127 6.77 -18.47 -4.06
C HIS A 127 7.38 -17.14 -4.52
N ALA A 128 7.95 -16.37 -3.60
CA ALA A 128 8.55 -15.06 -3.85
C ALA A 128 10.09 -15.10 -3.97
N GLU A 129 10.70 -16.28 -3.90
CA GLU A 129 12.16 -16.47 -3.92
C GLU A 129 12.81 -15.90 -5.18
N THR A 130 12.12 -15.96 -6.31
CA THR A 130 12.58 -15.40 -7.59
C THR A 130 12.48 -13.87 -7.67
N PHE A 131 11.77 -13.24 -6.71
CA PHE A 131 11.56 -11.81 -6.63
C PHE A 131 12.57 -11.11 -5.71
N ASP A 132 13.39 -11.85 -4.95
CA ASP A 132 14.35 -11.25 -4.04
C ASP A 132 15.57 -10.71 -4.80
N ALA A 133 15.65 -9.38 -4.93
CA ALA A 133 16.75 -8.70 -5.60
C ALA A 133 18.02 -8.61 -4.75
N LEU A 134 17.90 -8.86 -3.44
CA LEU A 134 18.97 -8.61 -2.48
C LEU A 134 19.03 -9.76 -1.47
N PRO A 135 20.11 -10.57 -1.43
CA PRO A 135 20.20 -11.75 -0.58
C PRO A 135 20.26 -11.35 0.90
N ARG A 136 19.11 -11.10 1.51
CA ARG A 136 18.91 -10.91 2.94
C ARG A 136 17.66 -11.66 3.34
N LEU A 137 17.85 -12.94 3.66
CA LEU A 137 16.80 -13.77 4.23
C LEU A 137 16.43 -13.21 5.60
N HIS A 138 15.30 -12.51 5.68
CA HIS A 138 14.71 -12.15 6.95
C HIS A 138 14.04 -13.39 7.54
N ARG A 139 14.76 -14.10 8.42
CA ARG A 139 14.20 -15.23 9.17
C ARG A 139 13.20 -14.69 10.19
N GLY A 140 11.92 -14.80 9.89
CA GLY A 140 10.83 -14.54 10.82
C GLY A 140 9.63 -15.38 10.44
N ARG A 141 9.20 -16.26 11.34
CA ARG A 141 7.89 -16.90 11.29
C ARG A 141 7.02 -16.15 12.29
N LYS A 142 5.78 -15.82 11.90
CA LYS A 142 4.79 -15.24 12.81
C LYS A 142 3.73 -16.30 13.08
N GLU A 143 3.46 -16.54 14.35
CA GLU A 143 2.34 -17.39 14.81
C GLU A 143 1.25 -16.45 15.33
N PRO A 144 0.26 -16.07 14.51
CA PRO A 144 -0.80 -15.16 14.94
C PRO A 144 -1.78 -15.86 15.87
N SER A 145 -2.31 -15.13 16.85
CA SER A 145 -3.47 -15.54 17.66
C SER A 145 -4.62 -14.55 17.44
N SER A 146 -5.85 -15.04 17.37
CA SER A 146 -7.03 -14.19 17.21
C SER A 146 -7.26 -13.36 18.47
N ILE A 147 -7.44 -12.05 18.31
CA ILE A 147 -7.81 -11.16 19.43
C ILE A 147 -9.18 -11.50 20.02
N LEU A 148 -10.03 -12.23 19.29
CA LEU A 148 -11.32 -12.70 19.79
C LEU A 148 -11.17 -13.85 20.78
N ASP A 149 -10.07 -14.61 20.68
CA ASP A 149 -9.83 -15.79 21.52
C ASP A 149 -8.97 -15.44 22.74
N VAL A 150 -7.89 -14.66 22.52
CA VAL A 150 -6.90 -14.38 23.58
C VAL A 150 -6.91 -12.93 24.09
N GLY A 151 -7.71 -12.05 23.47
CA GLY A 151 -7.72 -10.62 23.76
C GLY A 151 -6.52 -9.86 23.20
N VAL A 152 -6.64 -8.54 23.10
CA VAL A 152 -5.62 -7.66 22.48
C VAL A 152 -4.29 -7.70 23.22
N ALA A 153 -4.31 -7.67 24.56
CA ALA A 153 -3.10 -7.61 25.38
C ALA A 153 -2.20 -8.85 25.21
N ASN A 154 -2.79 -10.05 25.19
CA ASN A 154 -2.01 -11.27 24.99
C ASN A 154 -1.53 -11.40 23.54
N ALA A 155 -2.38 -11.06 22.58
CA ALA A 155 -2.02 -11.09 21.17
C ALA A 155 -0.85 -10.17 20.84
N ILE A 156 -0.81 -8.94 21.39
CA ILE A 156 0.29 -8.01 21.12
C ILE A 156 1.60 -8.47 21.76
N CYS A 157 1.58 -9.03 22.97
CA CYS A 157 2.78 -9.59 23.63
C CYS A 157 3.43 -10.72 22.81
N ALA A 158 2.63 -11.57 22.16
CA ALA A 158 3.12 -12.65 21.31
C ALA A 158 3.51 -12.21 19.89
N SER A 159 3.16 -10.99 19.47
CA SER A 159 3.26 -10.57 18.06
C SER A 159 4.68 -10.28 17.56
N GLY A 160 5.64 -10.08 18.47
CA GLY A 160 6.98 -9.59 18.13
C GLY A 160 6.98 -8.15 17.61
N PHE A 161 6.04 -7.31 18.05
CA PHE A 161 5.96 -5.90 17.65
C PHE A 161 7.17 -5.10 18.14
N ASP A 162 7.88 -4.48 17.21
CA ASP A 162 9.01 -3.59 17.48
C ASP A 162 8.55 -2.13 17.35
N GLU A 163 8.20 -1.51 18.49
CA GLU A 163 7.73 -0.13 18.54
C GLU A 163 8.81 0.87 18.09
N VAL A 164 10.08 0.61 18.43
CA VAL A 164 11.20 1.47 18.07
C VAL A 164 11.35 1.51 16.55
N MET A 165 11.33 0.35 15.90
CA MET A 165 11.42 0.27 14.44
C MET A 165 10.16 0.83 13.76
N PHE A 166 8.97 0.66 14.35
CA PHE A 166 7.75 1.28 13.87
C PHE A 166 7.85 2.81 13.82
N ARG A 167 8.31 3.43 14.92
CA ARG A 167 8.52 4.88 15.00
C ARG A 167 9.63 5.34 14.05
N LYS A 168 10.77 4.64 14.04
CA LYS A 168 11.92 4.93 13.16
C LYS A 168 11.56 4.90 11.67
N ARG A 169 10.64 4.01 11.26
CA ARG A 169 10.14 3.92 9.88
C ARG A 169 9.01 4.92 9.56
N GLY A 170 8.76 5.90 10.43
CA GLY A 170 7.72 6.91 10.25
C GLY A 170 6.33 6.30 10.24
N GLY A 171 6.08 5.33 11.13
CA GLY A 171 4.77 4.70 11.35
C GLY A 171 3.76 5.65 12.00
N VAL A 172 4.23 6.67 12.73
CA VAL A 172 3.41 7.78 13.22
C VAL A 172 3.59 8.96 12.27
N TYR A 173 2.50 9.43 11.68
CA TYR A 173 2.43 10.60 10.80
C TYR A 173 0.99 11.11 10.70
N GLN A 174 0.73 12.18 9.96
CA GLN A 174 -0.63 12.65 9.75
C GLN A 174 -1.38 11.69 8.81
N TRP A 175 -2.27 10.88 9.37
CA TRP A 175 -3.03 9.88 8.63
C TRP A 175 -4.41 10.40 8.15
N SER A 176 -4.91 11.51 8.70
CA SER A 176 -6.22 12.09 8.31
C SER A 176 -6.14 12.92 7.03
N LYS A 177 -7.19 12.86 6.22
CA LYS A 177 -7.31 13.61 4.95
C LYS A 177 -7.57 15.11 5.11
N GLU A 178 -8.01 15.58 6.28
CA GLU A 178 -8.45 16.97 6.52
C GLU A 178 -7.37 18.02 6.19
N ARG A 179 -6.09 17.65 6.30
CA ARG A 179 -4.97 18.54 5.95
C ARG A 179 -4.50 18.40 4.51
N HIS A 180 -4.81 17.29 3.82
CA HIS A 180 -4.46 17.07 2.42
C HIS A 180 -5.36 17.87 1.45
N HIS A 181 -6.55 18.25 1.92
CA HIS A 181 -7.54 18.99 1.14
C HIS A 181 -7.86 20.39 1.69
N GLY A 182 -6.96 20.97 2.51
CA GLY A 182 -7.01 22.34 3.01
C GLY A 182 -8.40 22.95 3.09
N VAL A 183 -9.01 22.96 4.27
CA VAL A 183 -10.20 23.77 4.55
C VAL A 183 -9.90 25.21 4.10
N VAL A 184 -10.52 25.64 3.00
CA VAL A 184 -10.73 27.06 2.72
C VAL A 184 -11.81 27.48 3.72
N THR A 185 -11.42 27.98 4.88
CA THR A 185 -12.33 28.78 5.70
C THR A 185 -12.55 30.10 4.96
N PRO A 186 -13.79 30.47 4.60
CA PRO A 186 -14.07 31.85 4.22
C PRO A 186 -13.71 32.74 5.41
N ALA A 187 -12.97 33.83 5.13
CA ALA A 187 -12.84 34.94 6.07
C ALA A 187 -14.19 35.66 6.23
#